data_AF-A0A537HG68-F1
#
_entry.id   AF-A0A537HG68-F1
#
_cell.length_a   1.000
_cell.length_b   1.000
_cell.length_c   1.000
_cell.angle_alpha   90.00
_cell.angle_beta   90.00
_cell.angle_gamma   90.00
#
_symmetry.space_group_name_H-M   'P 1'
#
loop_
_entity.id
_entity.type
_entity.pdbx_description
1 polymer ?
#
loop_
_entity_poly.entity_id
_entity_poly.type
_entity_poly.pdbx_seq_one_letter_code
_entity_poly.pdbx_strand_id
1 'polypeptide(L)'
;MKERIAQALFRLGSQKEKLEHMSARLQQRDKEMFQRCIGAQLSKDPAHAALYANECAEIRKMAHLTLSSELALERVILRMQTVEEFGDIMAQIAPVIGVVRETRGRIAGVIPEVANELGEVNNMLSDMSMETGQVGEDQGFDMSASSTEARKVLEESSAIASQQMKERFPELPLPEARQPIPEAATRSPEQRIPIAITTSGSEEAPLEDKLLDYIKSHNGELSLNNCSAELLVPSDDIRRSLQRLKDDGKIVMD
;
A
#
# COMPACT_ATOMS: atom_id res chain seq x y z
N MET A 1 -28.89 29.38 -0.75
CA MET A 1 -28.64 27.97 -0.37
C MET A 1 -28.37 27.10 -1.57
N LYS A 2 -29.37 26.72 -2.39
CA LYS A 2 -29.16 25.87 -3.58
C LYS A 2 -28.08 26.39 -4.53
N GLU A 3 -28.10 27.68 -4.84
CA GLU A 3 -27.08 28.32 -5.68
C GLU A 3 -25.65 28.19 -5.11
N ARG A 4 -25.49 28.30 -3.79
CA ARG A 4 -24.17 28.12 -3.15
C ARG A 4 -23.72 26.65 -3.14
N ILE A 5 -24.64 25.71 -3.00
CA ILE A 5 -24.34 24.27 -3.11
C ILE A 5 -23.90 23.94 -4.55
N ALA A 6 -24.64 24.43 -5.55
CA ALA A 6 -24.28 24.28 -6.96
C ALA A 6 -22.91 24.91 -7.27
N GLN A 7 -22.62 26.08 -6.70
CA GLN A 7 -21.31 26.72 -6.83
C GLN A 7 -20.20 25.87 -6.20
N ALA A 8 -20.40 25.37 -5.00
CA ALA A 8 -19.43 24.49 -4.35
C ALA A 8 -19.21 23.18 -5.12
N LEU A 9 -20.28 22.58 -5.66
CA LEU A 9 -20.22 21.40 -6.55
C LEU A 9 -19.39 21.67 -7.81
N PHE A 10 -19.61 22.82 -8.47
CA PHE A 10 -18.83 23.21 -9.64
C PHE A 10 -17.34 23.34 -9.32
N ARG A 11 -17.00 24.02 -8.21
CA ARG A 11 -15.60 24.22 -7.78
C ARG A 11 -14.93 22.89 -7.42
N LEU A 12 -15.62 22.03 -6.68
CA LEU A 12 -15.14 20.69 -6.32
C LEU A 12 -14.94 19.81 -7.56
N GLY A 13 -15.88 19.85 -8.52
CA GLY A 13 -15.76 19.14 -9.79
C GLY A 13 -14.54 19.57 -10.59
N SER A 14 -14.28 20.88 -10.67
CA SER A 14 -13.06 21.39 -11.32
C SER A 14 -11.78 20.92 -10.62
N GLN A 15 -11.77 20.86 -9.28
CA GLN A 15 -10.61 20.36 -8.55
C GLN A 15 -10.41 18.85 -8.71
N LYS A 16 -11.50 18.08 -8.80
CA LYS A 16 -11.45 16.65 -9.13
C LYS A 16 -10.81 16.43 -10.50
N GLU A 17 -11.24 17.15 -11.53
CA GLU A 17 -10.67 17.05 -12.89
C GLU A 17 -9.16 17.40 -12.91
N LYS A 18 -8.74 18.42 -12.15
CA LYS A 18 -7.31 18.74 -12.00
C LYS A 18 -6.52 17.60 -11.33
N LEU A 19 -7.10 16.93 -10.34
CA LEU A 19 -6.49 15.75 -9.70
C LEU A 19 -6.39 14.58 -10.68
N GLU A 20 -7.45 14.31 -11.45
CA GLU A 20 -7.46 13.29 -12.51
C GLU A 20 -6.33 13.53 -13.53
N HIS A 21 -6.19 14.78 -14.01
CA HIS A 21 -5.11 15.15 -14.91
C HIS A 21 -3.72 14.98 -14.28
N MET A 22 -3.54 15.36 -13.01
CA MET A 22 -2.27 15.16 -12.32
C MET A 22 -1.96 13.67 -12.14
N SER A 23 -2.95 12.87 -11.77
CA SER A 23 -2.84 11.41 -11.62
C SER A 23 -2.32 10.75 -12.90
N ALA A 24 -2.92 11.11 -14.06
CA ALA A 24 -2.47 10.63 -15.37
C ALA A 24 -1.02 11.05 -15.70
N ARG A 25 -0.63 12.29 -15.36
CA ARG A 25 0.74 12.78 -15.57
C ARG A 25 1.76 12.03 -14.69
N LEU A 26 1.44 11.78 -13.43
CA LEU A 26 2.28 11.02 -12.51
C LEU A 26 2.46 9.57 -13.01
N GLN A 27 1.39 8.93 -13.48
CA GLN A 27 1.47 7.59 -14.07
C GLN A 27 2.38 7.55 -15.30
N GLN A 28 2.26 8.52 -16.21
CA GLN A 28 3.13 8.60 -17.38
C GLN A 28 4.60 8.81 -17.00
N ARG A 29 4.84 9.61 -15.95
CA ARG A 29 6.19 9.89 -15.46
C ARG A 29 6.82 8.70 -14.74
N ASP A 30 6.03 7.94 -13.98
CA ASP A 30 6.48 6.66 -13.39
C ASP A 30 6.90 5.69 -14.49
N LYS A 31 6.11 5.55 -15.54
CA LYS A 31 6.42 4.67 -16.68
C LYS A 31 7.75 5.05 -17.35
N GLU A 32 8.00 6.34 -17.53
CA GLU A 32 9.27 6.84 -18.09
C GLU A 32 10.46 6.49 -17.17
N MET A 33 10.37 6.79 -15.87
CA MET A 33 11.43 6.51 -14.91
C MET A 33 11.68 5.01 -14.76
N PHE A 34 10.62 4.21 -14.80
CA PHE A 34 10.67 2.76 -14.77
C PHE A 34 11.43 2.19 -15.97
N GLN A 35 11.14 2.67 -17.18
CA GLN A 35 11.86 2.26 -18.38
C GLN A 35 13.34 2.62 -18.31
N ARG A 36 13.68 3.80 -17.77
CA ARG A 36 15.06 4.21 -17.54
C ARG A 36 15.76 3.36 -16.50
N CYS A 37 15.05 2.99 -15.42
CA CYS A 37 15.54 2.08 -14.39
C CYS A 37 15.93 0.72 -14.99
N ILE A 38 15.06 0.14 -15.83
CA ILE A 38 15.36 -1.11 -16.55
C ILE A 38 16.56 -0.93 -17.48
N GLY A 39 16.62 0.16 -18.25
CA GLY A 39 17.74 0.44 -19.14
C GLY A 39 19.09 0.54 -18.41
N ALA A 40 19.10 1.17 -17.23
CA ALA A 40 20.28 1.25 -16.37
C ALA A 40 20.66 -0.12 -15.79
N GLN A 41 19.67 -0.92 -15.36
CA GLN A 41 19.89 -2.28 -14.86
C GLN A 41 20.51 -3.20 -15.93
N LEU A 42 19.99 -3.16 -17.16
CA LEU A 42 20.50 -3.94 -18.29
C LEU A 42 21.91 -3.51 -18.71
N SER A 43 22.19 -2.21 -18.63
CA SER A 43 23.51 -1.64 -18.88
C SER A 43 24.52 -1.86 -17.73
N LYS A 44 24.10 -2.55 -16.65
CA LYS A 44 24.90 -2.79 -15.44
C LYS A 44 25.40 -1.50 -14.78
N ASP A 45 24.55 -0.47 -14.78
CA ASP A 45 24.79 0.80 -14.09
C ASP A 45 23.94 0.89 -12.82
N PRO A 46 24.44 0.36 -11.68
CA PRO A 46 23.66 0.28 -10.45
C PRO A 46 23.38 1.65 -9.83
N ALA A 47 24.22 2.66 -10.08
CA ALA A 47 24.04 3.99 -9.53
C ALA A 47 22.82 4.68 -10.16
N HIS A 48 22.72 4.66 -11.49
CA HIS A 48 21.55 5.22 -12.18
C HIS A 48 20.29 4.37 -11.97
N ALA A 49 20.41 3.04 -11.90
CA ALA A 49 19.27 2.17 -11.59
C ALA A 49 18.66 2.52 -10.22
N ALA A 50 19.50 2.66 -9.18
CA ALA A 50 19.05 3.06 -7.85
C ALA A 50 18.41 4.46 -7.84
N LEU A 51 18.99 5.42 -8.57
CA LEU A 51 18.46 6.77 -8.68
C LEU A 51 17.05 6.78 -9.31
N TYR A 52 16.87 6.08 -10.43
CA TYR A 52 15.56 6.01 -11.09
C TYR A 52 14.53 5.23 -10.28
N ALA A 53 14.93 4.17 -9.58
CA ALA A 53 14.04 3.43 -8.69
C ALA A 53 13.52 4.29 -7.53
N ASN A 54 14.39 5.12 -6.93
CA ASN A 54 13.98 6.06 -5.88
C ASN A 54 12.98 7.10 -6.41
N GLU A 55 13.21 7.64 -7.61
CA GLU A 55 12.28 8.57 -8.25
C GLU A 55 10.92 7.91 -8.54
N CYS A 56 10.90 6.66 -9.04
CA CYS A 56 9.67 5.88 -9.18
C CYS A 56 8.92 5.76 -7.85
N ALA A 57 9.62 5.47 -6.75
CA ALA A 57 8.98 5.34 -5.44
C ALA A 57 8.34 6.66 -4.98
N GLU A 58 9.01 7.80 -5.17
CA GLU A 58 8.45 9.12 -4.83
C GLU A 58 7.26 9.50 -5.73
N ILE A 59 7.36 9.29 -7.05
CA ILE A 59 6.24 9.51 -7.97
C ILE A 59 5.03 8.68 -7.57
N ARG A 60 5.24 7.41 -7.19
CA ARG A 60 4.16 6.52 -6.73
C ARG A 60 3.52 7.00 -5.45
N LYS A 61 4.28 7.50 -4.48
CA LYS A 61 3.72 8.12 -3.26
C LYS A 61 2.85 9.33 -3.61
N MET A 62 3.32 10.20 -4.51
CA MET A 62 2.54 11.35 -4.97
C MET A 62 1.28 10.93 -5.74
N ALA A 63 1.37 9.89 -6.56
CA ALA A 63 0.24 9.35 -7.32
C ALA A 63 -0.81 8.74 -6.39
N HIS A 64 -0.39 7.99 -5.37
CA HIS A 64 -1.26 7.45 -4.33
C HIS A 64 -2.09 8.56 -3.68
N LEU A 65 -1.40 9.61 -3.22
CA LEU A 65 -2.03 10.72 -2.52
C LEU A 65 -3.00 11.49 -3.42
N THR A 66 -2.61 11.69 -4.68
CA THR A 66 -3.43 12.38 -5.70
C THR A 66 -4.71 11.59 -5.98
N LEU A 67 -4.58 10.29 -6.28
CA LEU A 67 -5.71 9.41 -6.57
C LEU A 67 -6.62 9.22 -5.35
N SER A 68 -6.05 9.07 -4.15
CA SER A 68 -6.84 9.00 -2.91
C SER A 68 -7.63 10.28 -2.66
N SER A 69 -7.06 11.45 -3.01
CA SER A 69 -7.73 12.74 -2.86
C SER A 69 -8.84 12.92 -3.89
N GLU A 70 -8.60 12.47 -5.13
CA GLU A 70 -9.58 12.45 -6.22
C GLU A 70 -10.84 11.67 -5.82
N LEU A 71 -10.67 10.44 -5.32
CA LEU A 71 -11.76 9.58 -4.88
C LEU A 71 -12.52 10.16 -3.67
N ALA A 72 -11.81 10.80 -2.74
CA ALA A 72 -12.43 11.46 -1.60
C ALA A 72 -13.30 12.67 -2.04
N LEU A 73 -12.83 13.46 -3.01
CA LEU A 73 -13.63 14.55 -3.58
C LEU A 73 -14.82 14.02 -4.39
N GLU A 74 -14.67 12.92 -5.12
CA GLU A 74 -15.78 12.28 -5.82
C GLU A 74 -16.88 11.86 -4.84
N ARG A 75 -16.50 11.24 -3.72
CA ARG A 75 -17.44 10.88 -2.65
C ARG A 75 -18.16 12.10 -2.07
N VAL A 76 -17.44 13.20 -1.87
CA VAL A 76 -18.01 14.47 -1.42
C VAL A 76 -19.02 15.02 -2.43
N ILE A 77 -18.66 15.07 -3.71
CA ILE A 77 -19.52 15.58 -4.79
C ILE A 77 -20.83 14.81 -4.84
N LEU A 78 -20.78 13.47 -4.82
CA LEU A 78 -21.97 12.62 -4.82
C LEU A 78 -22.90 12.90 -3.64
N ARG A 79 -22.32 13.08 -2.44
CA ARG A 79 -23.10 13.41 -1.24
C ARG A 79 -23.70 14.80 -1.34
N MET A 80 -22.95 15.77 -1.85
CA MET A 80 -23.45 17.14 -2.03
C MET A 80 -24.57 17.22 -3.06
N GLN A 81 -24.55 16.42 -4.12
CA GLN A 81 -25.67 16.27 -5.06
C GLN A 81 -26.92 15.74 -4.35
N THR A 82 -26.78 14.76 -3.45
CA THR A 82 -27.90 14.29 -2.62
C THR A 82 -28.43 15.42 -1.72
N VAL A 83 -27.56 16.23 -1.11
CA VAL A 83 -28.00 17.37 -0.29
C VAL A 83 -28.73 18.43 -1.13
N GLU A 84 -28.27 18.69 -2.36
CA GLU A 84 -28.91 19.62 -3.29
C GLU A 84 -30.33 19.20 -3.68
N GLU A 85 -30.50 17.90 -3.98
CA GLU A 85 -31.78 17.32 -4.41
C GLU A 85 -32.81 17.25 -3.28
N PHE A 86 -32.37 16.85 -2.07
CA PHE A 86 -33.29 16.50 -1.00
C PHE A 86 -33.46 17.58 0.08
N GLY A 87 -32.65 18.65 0.11
CA GLY A 87 -32.92 19.94 0.78
C GLY A 87 -32.99 19.98 2.32
N ASP A 88 -33.54 18.94 2.97
CA ASP A 88 -33.79 18.83 4.42
C ASP A 88 -32.63 18.14 5.17
N ILE A 89 -31.55 17.83 4.45
CA ILE A 89 -30.45 16.99 4.97
C ILE A 89 -29.23 17.82 5.38
N MET A 90 -29.43 19.05 5.87
CA MET A 90 -28.34 19.99 6.19
C MET A 90 -27.34 19.46 7.22
N ALA A 91 -27.78 18.56 8.11
CA ALA A 91 -26.91 17.85 9.05
C ALA A 91 -25.80 17.02 8.35
N GLN A 92 -25.92 16.76 7.05
CA GLN A 92 -24.93 16.02 6.27
C GLN A 92 -23.86 16.91 5.60
N ILE A 93 -23.93 18.24 5.73
CA ILE A 93 -22.87 19.14 5.23
C ILE A 93 -21.64 19.10 6.15
N ALA A 94 -21.83 18.94 7.46
CA ALA A 94 -20.72 18.95 8.42
C ALA A 94 -19.64 17.90 8.11
N PRO A 95 -19.97 16.64 7.77
CA PRO A 95 -18.99 15.65 7.32
C PRO A 95 -18.30 16.01 5.99
N VAL A 96 -19.00 16.66 5.06
CA VAL A 96 -18.42 17.12 3.80
C VAL A 96 -17.31 18.14 4.05
N ILE A 97 -17.56 19.12 4.92
CA ILE A 97 -16.56 20.11 5.35
C ILE A 97 -15.33 19.40 5.94
N GLY A 98 -15.55 18.40 6.78
CA GLY A 98 -14.47 17.59 7.37
C GLY A 98 -13.59 16.92 6.31
N VAL A 99 -14.20 16.26 5.32
CA VAL A 99 -13.46 15.60 4.22
C VAL A 99 -12.70 16.63 3.38
N VAL A 100 -13.35 17.73 2.96
CA VAL A 100 -12.70 18.78 2.15
C VAL A 100 -11.49 19.37 2.87
N ARG A 101 -11.60 19.65 4.17
CA ARG A 101 -10.51 20.19 4.99
C ARG A 101 -9.33 19.22 5.08
N GLU A 102 -9.59 17.94 5.29
CA GLU A 102 -8.49 16.97 5.44
C GLU A 102 -7.85 16.60 4.09
N THR A 103 -8.64 16.50 3.01
CA THR A 103 -8.13 16.38 1.64
C THR A 103 -7.21 17.54 1.27
N ARG A 104 -7.60 18.78 1.63
CA ARG A 104 -6.73 19.96 1.48
C ARG A 104 -5.37 19.78 2.16
N GLY A 105 -5.38 19.34 3.41
CA GLY A 105 -4.14 19.15 4.19
C GLY A 105 -3.20 18.12 3.55
N ARG A 106 -3.77 17.03 3.03
CA ARG A 106 -3.02 15.97 2.35
C ARG A 106 -2.41 16.45 1.03
N ILE A 107 -3.17 17.16 0.20
CA ILE A 107 -2.71 17.52 -1.14
C ILE A 107 -1.86 18.79 -1.18
N ALA A 108 -1.80 19.60 -0.11
CA ALA A 108 -1.05 20.85 -0.08
C ALA A 108 0.44 20.73 -0.45
N GLY A 109 1.08 19.60 -0.12
CA GLY A 109 2.48 19.33 -0.47
C GLY A 109 2.70 18.83 -1.91
N VAL A 110 1.64 18.43 -2.61
CA VAL A 110 1.72 17.82 -3.95
C VAL A 110 1.11 18.73 -5.02
N ILE A 111 -0.07 19.30 -4.74
CA ILE A 111 -0.80 20.20 -5.64
C ILE A 111 -1.35 21.41 -4.86
N PRO A 112 -0.52 22.44 -4.61
CA PRO A 112 -0.89 23.59 -3.79
C PRO A 112 -2.10 24.36 -4.32
N GLU A 113 -2.26 24.45 -5.65
CA GLU A 113 -3.38 25.14 -6.28
C GLU A 113 -4.73 24.51 -5.90
N VAL A 114 -4.82 23.17 -5.96
CA VAL A 114 -6.02 22.44 -5.55
C VAL A 114 -6.25 22.63 -4.05
N ALA A 115 -5.22 22.57 -3.23
CA ALA A 115 -5.35 22.78 -1.78
C ALA A 115 -5.87 24.19 -1.42
N ASN A 116 -5.46 25.21 -2.17
CA ASN A 116 -5.94 26.58 -1.97
C ASN A 116 -7.44 26.67 -2.31
N GLU A 117 -7.84 26.16 -3.47
CA GLU A 117 -9.25 26.16 -3.88
C GLU A 117 -10.14 25.36 -2.91
N LEU A 118 -9.69 24.19 -2.46
CA LEU A 118 -10.41 23.42 -1.43
C LEU A 118 -10.52 24.19 -0.11
N GLY A 119 -9.58 25.08 0.20
CA GLY A 119 -9.69 26.00 1.33
C GLY A 119 -10.82 27.01 1.14
N GLU A 120 -10.96 27.56 -0.06
CA GLU A 120 -12.06 28.48 -0.38
C GLU A 120 -13.42 27.78 -0.36
N VAL A 121 -13.50 26.55 -0.89
CA VAL A 121 -14.72 25.73 -0.80
C VAL A 121 -15.04 25.43 0.67
N ASN A 122 -14.05 25.05 1.47
CA ASN A 122 -14.24 24.80 2.90
C ASN A 122 -14.82 26.02 3.63
N ASN A 123 -14.32 27.22 3.33
CA ASN A 123 -14.84 28.46 3.92
C ASN A 123 -16.28 28.73 3.47
N MET A 124 -16.57 28.61 2.17
CA MET A 124 -17.92 28.77 1.61
C MET A 124 -18.94 27.83 2.26
N LEU A 125 -18.57 26.56 2.46
CA LEU A 125 -19.42 25.57 3.12
C LEU A 125 -19.59 25.84 4.61
N SER A 126 -18.54 26.33 5.28
CA SER A 126 -18.58 26.69 6.70
C SER A 126 -19.51 27.90 6.93
N ASP A 127 -19.38 28.95 6.12
CA ASP A 127 -20.22 30.15 6.18
C ASP A 127 -21.69 29.79 5.96
N MET A 128 -21.97 28.92 4.97
CA MET A 128 -23.31 28.39 4.71
C MET A 128 -23.89 27.64 5.91
N SER A 129 -23.08 26.82 6.57
CA SER A 129 -23.51 26.05 7.75
C SER A 129 -23.83 26.96 8.93
N MET A 130 -23.11 28.07 9.10
CA MET A 130 -23.33 29.03 10.18
C MET A 130 -24.61 29.86 9.95
N GLU A 131 -24.86 30.31 8.72
CA GLU A 131 -26.05 31.10 8.35
C GLU A 131 -27.38 30.34 8.52
N THR A 132 -27.35 29.01 8.43
CA THR A 132 -28.56 28.17 8.49
C THR A 132 -29.06 27.93 9.93
N GLY A 133 -28.36 28.44 10.95
CA GLY A 133 -28.83 28.40 12.34
C GLY A 133 -28.86 27.00 12.99
N GLN A 134 -28.25 26.00 12.36
CA GLN A 134 -28.03 24.68 12.98
C GLN A 134 -26.98 24.70 14.11
N VAL A 135 -26.32 25.84 14.33
CA VAL A 135 -25.50 26.10 15.51
C VAL A 135 -26.39 26.71 16.60
N GLY A 136 -27.30 25.91 17.14
CA GLY A 136 -27.86 26.21 18.46
C GLY A 136 -26.75 26.05 19.50
N GLU A 137 -26.67 26.96 20.46
CA GLU A 137 -25.65 26.98 21.53
C GLU A 137 -25.55 25.66 22.35
N ASP A 138 -26.48 24.72 22.16
CA ASP A 138 -26.60 23.44 22.86
C ASP A 138 -26.41 22.19 21.96
N GLN A 139 -26.29 22.36 20.64
CA GLN A 139 -25.92 21.29 19.68
C GLN A 139 -24.71 21.76 18.88
N GLY A 140 -23.59 21.90 19.59
CA GLY A 140 -22.30 22.17 18.96
C GLY A 140 -22.08 21.18 17.82
N PHE A 141 -21.66 21.71 16.67
CA PHE A 141 -21.08 20.95 15.57
C PHE A 141 -20.24 19.82 16.19
N ASP A 142 -20.67 18.57 16.09
CA ASP A 142 -19.87 17.46 16.60
C ASP A 142 -18.69 17.30 15.64
N MET A 143 -17.72 18.20 15.83
CA MET A 143 -16.48 18.30 15.10
C MET A 143 -15.73 16.97 15.20
N SER A 144 -15.95 16.22 16.27
CA SER A 144 -15.37 14.91 16.49
C SER A 144 -16.03 13.85 15.60
N ALA A 145 -17.36 13.85 15.48
CA ALA A 145 -18.08 12.95 14.57
C ALA A 145 -17.78 13.26 13.09
N SER A 146 -17.84 14.53 12.69
CA SER A 146 -17.48 14.97 11.33
C SER A 146 -16.02 14.61 10.99
N SER A 147 -15.08 14.82 11.92
CA SER A 147 -13.68 14.41 11.74
C SER A 147 -13.51 12.90 11.65
N THR A 148 -14.30 12.13 12.41
CA THR A 148 -14.24 10.66 12.37
C THR A 148 -14.75 10.12 11.04
N GLU A 149 -15.86 10.67 10.54
CA GLU A 149 -16.40 10.32 9.23
C GLU A 149 -15.45 10.71 8.09
N ALA A 150 -14.84 11.90 8.19
CA ALA A 150 -13.84 12.33 7.22
C ALA A 150 -12.65 11.37 7.12
N ARG A 151 -12.13 10.92 8.27
CA ARG A 151 -11.06 9.92 8.32
C ARG A 151 -11.47 8.61 7.66
N LYS A 152 -12.68 8.09 7.94
CA LYS A 152 -13.19 6.87 7.31
C LYS A 152 -13.24 6.98 5.79
N VAL A 153 -13.83 8.07 5.27
CA VAL A 153 -13.91 8.30 3.82
C VAL A 153 -12.51 8.32 3.20
N LEU A 154 -11.55 8.96 3.87
CA LEU A 154 -10.18 9.05 3.40
C LEU A 154 -9.41 7.73 3.49
N GLU A 155 -9.67 6.91 4.51
CA GLU A 155 -9.12 5.56 4.65
C GLU A 155 -9.66 4.64 3.54
N GLU A 156 -10.97 4.65 3.29
CA GLU A 156 -11.59 3.91 2.20
C GLU A 156 -11.05 4.34 0.84
N SER A 157 -10.99 5.65 0.59
CA SER A 157 -10.43 6.22 -0.65
C SER A 157 -8.97 5.82 -0.82
N SER A 158 -8.20 5.80 0.27
CA SER A 158 -6.80 5.39 0.25
C SER A 158 -6.63 3.91 -0.05
N ALA A 159 -7.50 3.05 0.50
CA ALA A 159 -7.50 1.62 0.23
C ALA A 159 -7.82 1.34 -1.25
N ILE A 160 -8.83 2.03 -1.80
CA ILE A 160 -9.19 1.93 -3.23
C ILE A 160 -8.05 2.44 -4.10
N ALA A 161 -7.43 3.58 -3.75
CA ALA A 161 -6.27 4.10 -4.47
C ALA A 161 -5.11 3.12 -4.49
N SER A 162 -4.80 2.48 -3.35
CA SER A 162 -3.76 1.44 -3.27
C SER A 162 -4.04 0.25 -4.19
N GLN A 163 -5.30 -0.17 -4.31
CA GLN A 163 -5.68 -1.24 -5.23
C GLN A 163 -5.50 -0.82 -6.69
N GLN A 164 -6.00 0.36 -7.07
CA GLN A 164 -5.84 0.88 -8.43
C GLN A 164 -4.38 1.13 -8.80
N MET A 165 -3.53 1.48 -7.82
CA MET A 165 -2.10 1.64 -8.07
C MET A 165 -1.42 0.34 -8.49
N LYS A 166 -1.81 -0.81 -7.92
CA LYS A 166 -1.26 -2.11 -8.33
C LYS A 166 -1.58 -2.45 -9.77
N GLU A 167 -2.72 -1.97 -10.28
CA GLU A 167 -3.17 -2.21 -11.65
C GLU A 167 -2.57 -1.22 -12.65
N ARG A 168 -2.33 0.02 -12.22
CA ARG A 168 -1.91 1.13 -13.10
C ARG A 168 -0.40 1.35 -13.18
N PHE A 169 0.38 0.84 -12.21
CA PHE A 169 1.82 1.05 -12.12
C PHE A 169 2.57 -0.28 -12.28
N PRO A 170 3.61 -0.33 -13.14
CA PRO A 170 4.35 -1.57 -13.38
C PRO A 170 5.11 -2.03 -12.14
N GLU A 171 5.22 -3.34 -11.94
CA GLU A 171 6.05 -3.90 -10.86
C GLU A 171 7.53 -3.73 -11.18
N LEU A 172 8.31 -3.22 -10.21
CA LEU A 172 9.76 -3.14 -10.32
C LEU A 172 10.31 -4.55 -10.49
N PRO A 173 11.09 -4.84 -11.56
CA PRO A 173 11.74 -6.14 -11.66
C PRO A 173 12.63 -6.30 -10.43
N LEU A 174 12.24 -7.25 -9.58
CA LEU A 174 13.11 -7.72 -8.50
C LEU A 174 14.40 -8.19 -9.16
N PRO A 175 15.59 -7.83 -8.65
CA PRO A 175 16.84 -8.35 -9.16
C PRO A 175 16.72 -9.88 -9.18
N GLU A 176 16.80 -10.50 -10.36
CA GLU A 176 16.89 -11.95 -10.47
C GLU A 176 18.04 -12.38 -9.56
N ALA A 177 17.73 -13.17 -8.53
CA ALA A 177 18.74 -13.85 -7.74
C ALA A 177 19.63 -14.56 -8.75
N ARG A 178 20.91 -14.15 -8.84
CA ARG A 178 21.90 -14.75 -9.73
C ARG A 178 21.77 -16.26 -9.62
N GLN A 179 21.23 -16.89 -10.66
CA GLN A 179 21.31 -18.33 -10.76
C GLN A 179 22.80 -18.67 -10.84
N PRO A 180 23.35 -19.51 -9.94
CA PRO A 180 24.70 -19.99 -10.10
C PRO A 180 24.78 -20.75 -11.42
N ILE A 181 25.76 -20.34 -12.23
CA ILE A 181 26.09 -20.92 -13.53
C ILE A 181 26.40 -22.41 -13.29
N PRO A 182 25.80 -23.37 -14.02
CA PRO A 182 26.12 -24.78 -13.83
C PRO A 182 27.54 -25.05 -14.31
N GLU A 183 28.44 -25.36 -13.38
CA GLU A 183 29.78 -25.85 -13.67
C GLU A 183 29.69 -27.29 -14.19
N ALA A 184 30.20 -27.47 -15.41
CA ALA A 184 30.61 -28.70 -16.09
C ALA A 184 30.04 -30.06 -15.62
N ALA A 185 29.23 -30.64 -16.51
CA ALA A 185 28.92 -32.06 -16.53
C ALA A 185 30.18 -32.94 -16.51
N THR A 186 30.27 -33.87 -15.56
CA THR A 186 30.86 -35.19 -15.82
C THR A 186 30.13 -36.28 -15.04
N ARG A 187 29.49 -37.17 -15.82
CA ARG A 187 29.25 -38.61 -15.57
C ARG A 187 28.08 -39.02 -14.66
N SER A 188 27.03 -39.49 -15.34
CA SER A 188 26.06 -40.53 -14.94
C SER A 188 26.74 -41.87 -14.58
N PRO A 189 26.10 -42.82 -13.86
CA PRO A 189 24.93 -43.53 -14.40
C PRO A 189 23.75 -43.78 -13.42
N GLU A 190 22.56 -43.63 -14.02
CA GLU A 190 21.27 -44.31 -13.82
C GLU A 190 21.09 -45.31 -12.66
N GLN A 191 19.99 -45.21 -11.91
CA GLN A 191 18.82 -46.10 -12.11
C GLN A 191 17.65 -45.90 -11.11
N ARG A 192 16.44 -45.92 -11.71
CA ARG A 192 15.12 -46.38 -11.19
C ARG A 192 14.25 -45.42 -10.36
N ILE A 193 13.21 -44.92 -11.03
CA ILE A 193 11.91 -44.52 -10.47
C ILE A 193 11.08 -45.81 -10.24
N PRO A 194 10.13 -45.85 -9.27
CA PRO A 194 8.74 -45.55 -9.65
C PRO A 194 7.82 -44.88 -8.59
N ILE A 195 6.96 -44.00 -9.10
CA ILE A 195 5.50 -43.91 -8.87
C ILE A 195 4.94 -43.13 -7.63
N ALA A 196 4.10 -42.14 -8.00
CA ALA A 196 2.79 -41.75 -7.43
C ALA A 196 2.65 -40.68 -6.31
N ILE A 197 1.89 -39.63 -6.71
CA ILE A 197 0.64 -39.18 -6.08
C ILE A 197 0.74 -38.12 -4.94
N THR A 198 0.38 -36.90 -5.36
CA THR A 198 -0.52 -35.92 -4.73
C THR A 198 0.01 -34.82 -3.82
N THR A 199 -0.67 -33.68 -4.02
CA THR A 199 -1.05 -32.63 -3.07
C THR A 199 0.01 -31.66 -2.57
N SER A 200 -0.07 -30.45 -3.14
CA SER A 200 -0.10 -29.16 -2.44
C SER A 200 0.76 -29.00 -1.18
N GLY A 201 1.78 -28.16 -1.28
CA GLY A 201 2.43 -27.56 -0.12
C GLY A 201 3.68 -26.80 -0.53
N SER A 202 3.64 -25.49 -0.35
CA SER A 202 4.79 -24.59 -0.18
C SER A 202 6.13 -25.30 0.10
N GLU A 203 7.04 -25.29 -0.88
CA GLU A 203 8.43 -25.73 -0.70
C GLU A 203 9.23 -24.64 0.01
N GLU A 204 9.00 -24.50 1.31
CA GLU A 204 10.10 -24.17 2.23
C GLU A 204 10.66 -25.51 2.71
N ALA A 205 11.95 -25.77 2.46
CA ALA A 205 12.60 -27.00 2.93
C ALA A 205 12.34 -27.17 4.44
N PRO A 206 11.89 -28.35 4.89
CA PRO A 206 11.43 -28.58 6.26
C PRO A 206 12.56 -28.27 7.25
N LEU A 207 12.19 -27.64 8.36
CA LEU A 207 13.13 -27.20 9.41
C LEU A 207 14.02 -28.35 9.89
N GLU A 208 13.50 -29.57 9.86
CA GLU A 208 14.18 -30.82 10.20
C GLU A 208 15.43 -31.09 9.35
N ASP A 209 15.38 -30.81 8.04
CA ASP A 209 16.52 -31.04 7.14
C ASP A 209 17.62 -29.99 7.37
N LYS A 210 17.22 -28.73 7.61
CA LYS A 210 18.15 -27.66 7.99
C LYS A 210 18.84 -27.94 9.32
N LEU A 211 18.11 -28.52 10.29
CA LEU A 211 18.67 -28.93 11.57
C LEU A 211 19.64 -30.11 11.43
N LEU A 212 19.31 -31.11 10.60
CA LEU A 212 20.22 -32.23 10.33
C LEU A 212 21.53 -31.77 9.69
N ASP A 213 21.46 -30.86 8.72
CA ASP A 213 22.67 -30.30 8.09
C ASP A 213 23.47 -29.43 9.06
N TYR A 214 22.79 -28.68 9.93
CA TYR A 214 23.43 -27.93 11.00
C TYR A 214 24.18 -28.83 11.99
N ILE A 215 23.56 -29.92 12.42
CA ILE A 215 24.17 -30.89 13.35
C ILE A 215 25.39 -31.55 12.68
N LYS A 216 25.31 -31.90 11.39
CA LYS A 216 26.43 -32.48 10.65
C LYS A 216 27.60 -31.51 10.49
N SER A 217 27.33 -30.23 10.20
CA SER A 217 28.37 -29.22 10.03
C SER A 217 29.06 -28.85 11.35
N HIS A 218 28.37 -29.04 12.47
CA HIS A 218 28.88 -28.80 13.83
C HIS A 218 29.32 -30.09 14.55
N ASN A 219 29.65 -31.15 13.79
CA ASN A 219 30.16 -32.42 14.29
C ASN A 219 29.31 -33.08 15.42
N GLY A 220 27.98 -32.88 15.38
CA GLY A 220 27.06 -33.46 16.36
C GLY A 220 26.75 -32.56 17.57
N GLU A 221 27.44 -31.43 17.75
CA GLU A 221 27.17 -30.50 18.84
C GLU A 221 26.10 -29.48 18.46
N LEU A 222 25.01 -29.40 19.24
CA LEU A 222 23.93 -28.45 19.00
C LEU A 222 23.68 -27.58 20.24
N SER A 223 23.93 -26.28 20.09
CA SER A 223 23.53 -25.27 21.05
C SER A 223 22.25 -24.58 20.58
N LEU A 224 21.15 -24.71 21.34
CA LEU A 224 19.83 -24.16 20.97
C LEU A 224 19.88 -22.65 20.71
N ASN A 225 20.67 -21.91 21.48
CA ASN A 225 20.80 -20.45 21.31
C ASN A 225 21.53 -20.07 20.02
N ASN A 226 22.61 -20.79 19.67
CA ASN A 226 23.37 -20.53 18.45
C ASN A 226 22.57 -20.96 17.22
N CYS A 227 21.94 -22.13 17.29
CA CYS A 227 21.09 -22.67 16.22
C CYS A 227 19.89 -21.75 15.95
N SER A 228 19.27 -21.21 17.00
CA SER A 228 18.17 -20.25 16.88
C SER A 228 18.59 -18.94 16.23
N ALA A 229 19.76 -18.42 16.59
CA ALA A 229 20.30 -17.20 15.99
C ALA A 229 20.73 -17.39 14.53
N GLU A 230 21.29 -18.54 14.20
CA GLU A 230 21.89 -18.81 12.89
C GLU A 230 20.85 -19.28 11.86
N LEU A 231 19.87 -20.07 12.28
CA LEU A 231 18.75 -20.50 11.42
C LEU A 231 17.58 -19.50 11.43
N LEU A 232 17.64 -18.45 12.28
CA LEU A 232 16.58 -17.45 12.49
C LEU A 232 15.22 -18.08 12.85
N VAL A 233 15.25 -19.17 13.61
CA VAL A 233 14.07 -19.94 14.02
C VAL A 233 13.96 -19.90 15.54
N PRO A 234 12.76 -19.67 16.12
CA PRO A 234 12.57 -19.68 17.58
C PRO A 234 13.00 -21.01 18.22
N SER A 235 13.59 -20.93 19.41
CA SER A 235 14.12 -22.11 20.11
C SER A 235 13.06 -23.19 20.41
N ASP A 236 11.79 -22.80 20.52
CA ASP A 236 10.68 -23.74 20.75
C ASP A 236 10.35 -24.58 19.50
N ASP A 237 10.48 -24.01 18.31
CA ASP A 237 10.27 -24.73 17.05
C ASP A 237 11.42 -25.70 16.77
N ILE A 238 12.66 -25.27 17.04
CA ILE A 238 13.85 -26.13 16.99
C ILE A 238 13.67 -27.32 17.93
N ARG A 239 13.21 -27.10 19.18
CA ARG A 239 13.00 -28.18 20.15
C ARG A 239 11.95 -29.18 19.67
N ARG A 240 10.85 -28.72 19.08
CA ARG A 240 9.80 -29.58 18.53
C ARG A 240 10.31 -30.43 17.36
N SER A 241 11.08 -29.84 16.45
CA SER A 241 11.64 -30.57 15.29
C SER A 241 12.76 -31.53 15.70
N LEU A 242 13.57 -31.22 16.70
CA LEU A 242 14.56 -32.17 17.26
C LEU A 242 13.88 -33.37 17.92
N GLN A 243 12.77 -33.17 18.64
CA GLN A 243 12.02 -34.27 19.23
C GLN A 243 11.46 -35.21 18.15
N ARG A 244 10.92 -34.66 17.05
CA ARG A 244 10.48 -35.45 15.89
C ARG A 244 11.63 -36.22 15.23
N LEU A 245 12.77 -35.58 15.03
CA LEU A 245 13.96 -36.23 14.46
C LEU A 245 14.48 -37.38 15.34
N LYS A 246 14.34 -37.27 16.66
CA LYS A 246 14.65 -38.33 17.61
C LYS A 246 13.64 -39.48 17.53
N ASP A 247 12.35 -39.16 17.52
CA ASP A 247 11.27 -40.16 17.41
C ASP A 247 11.35 -40.92 16.07
N ASP A 248 11.76 -40.24 15.00
CA ASP A 248 12.04 -40.81 13.67
C ASP A 248 13.38 -41.56 13.60
N GLY A 249 14.18 -41.57 14.67
CA GLY A 249 15.47 -42.27 14.76
C GLY A 249 16.59 -41.66 13.89
N LYS A 250 16.41 -40.44 13.39
CA LYS A 250 17.39 -39.74 12.54
C LYS A 250 18.52 -39.09 13.34
N ILE A 251 18.29 -38.81 14.62
CA ILE A 251 19.30 -38.30 15.54
C ILE A 251 19.21 -39.05 16.88
N VAL A 252 20.33 -39.10 17.60
CA VAL A 252 20.39 -39.59 18.98
C VAL A 252 20.77 -38.39 19.85
N MET A 253 19.98 -38.11 20.88
CA MET A 253 20.25 -37.07 21.86
C MET A 253 20.67 -37.76 23.16
N ASP A 254 21.90 -37.53 23.58
CA ASP A 254 22.44 -37.94 24.88
C ASP A 254 22.02 -36.97 26.01
#